data_AF-A0AAU0YIJ3-F1
#
_entry.id   AF-A0AAU0YIJ3-F1
#
_cell.length_a   1.000
_cell.length_b   1.000
_cell.length_c   1.000
_cell.angle_alpha   90.00
_cell.angle_beta   90.00
_cell.angle_gamma   90.00
#
_symmetry.space_group_name_H-M   'P 1'
#
loop_
_entity.id
_entity.type
_entity.pdbx_description
1 polymer ?
#
loop_
_entity_poly.entity_id
_entity_poly.type
_entity_poly.pdbx_seq_one_letter_code
_entity_poly.pdbx_strand_id
1 'polypeptide(L)' 'MHAHRIGEAAAFTGVGVDALGRRVDGGRLHAERDEPGRRIILGPDREESEGVDP' A
#
# COMPACT_ATOMS: atom_id res chain seq x y z
N MET A 1 -2.35 6.46 9.60
CA MET A 1 -2.59 5.47 8.55
C MET A 1 -2.23 6.14 7.23
N HIS A 2 -1.27 5.61 6.47
CA HIS A 2 -0.89 6.18 5.18
C HIS A 2 -1.48 5.39 4.02
N ALA A 3 -2.08 6.12 3.08
CA ALA A 3 -2.63 5.56 1.86
C ALA A 3 -1.54 5.53 0.78
N HIS A 4 -1.25 4.34 0.27
CA HIS A 4 -0.29 4.13 -0.82
C HIS A 4 -1.03 3.79 -2.11
N ARG A 5 -0.54 4.24 -3.26
CA ARG A 5 -0.99 3.65 -4.53
C ARG A 5 -0.53 2.20 -4.59
N ILE A 6 -1.26 1.35 -5.32
CA ILE A 6 -0.96 -0.09 -5.36
C ILE A 6 0.48 -0.41 -5.81
N GLY A 7 1.07 0.41 -6.68
CA GLY A 7 2.48 0.28 -7.08
C GLY A 7 3.47 0.63 -5.97
N GLU A 8 3.17 1.65 -5.17
CA GLU A 8 3.98 2.02 -4.00
C GLU A 8 3.86 0.98 -2.91
N ALA A 9 2.64 0.48 -2.66
CA ALA A 9 2.40 -0.63 -1.76
C ALA A 9 3.16 -1.89 -2.20
N ALA A 10 3.23 -2.16 -3.51
CA ALA A 10 3.97 -3.30 -4.06
C ALA A 10 5.48 -3.17 -3.77
N ALA A 11 6.06 -2.00 -4.04
CA ALA A 11 7.45 -1.72 -3.73
C ALA A 11 7.74 -1.82 -2.22
N PHE A 12 6.84 -1.30 -1.38
CA PHE A 12 6.97 -1.30 0.07
C PHE A 12 6.92 -2.72 0.68
N THR A 13 6.01 -3.55 0.17
CA THR A 13 5.76 -4.90 0.72
C THR A 13 6.61 -6.00 0.07
N GLY A 14 7.31 -5.69 -1.02
CA GLY A 14 8.07 -6.66 -1.80
C GLY A 14 7.21 -7.68 -2.57
N VAL A 15 5.89 -7.49 -2.62
CA VAL A 15 4.99 -8.30 -3.45
C VAL A 15 4.55 -7.53 -4.68
N GLY A 16 4.39 -8.23 -5.81
CA GLY A 16 3.95 -7.61 -7.06
C GLY A 16 2.54 -7.01 -7.00
N VAL A 17 2.28 -6.04 -7.88
CA VAL A 17 0.97 -5.34 -8.01
C VAL A 17 -0.19 -6.33 -8.18
N ASP A 18 -0.03 -7.37 -9.01
CA ASP A 18 -1.08 -8.38 -9.23
C ASP A 18 -1.39 -9.20 -7.97
N ALA A 19 -0.37 -9.45 -7.14
CA ALA A 19 -0.55 -10.18 -5.88
C ALA A 19 -1.32 -9.32 -4.87
N LEU A 20 -1.03 -8.03 -4.80
CA LEU A 20 -1.82 -7.08 -3.99
C LEU A 20 -3.24 -6.94 -4.52
N GLY A 21 -3.43 -6.86 -5.85
CA GLY A 21 -4.75 -6.82 -6.48
C GLY A 21 -5.60 -8.01 -6.06
N ARG A 22 -5.06 -9.24 -6.17
CA ARG A 22 -5.73 -10.46 -5.72
C ARG A 22 -6.06 -10.47 -4.22
N ARG A 23 -5.24 -9.87 -3.37
CA ARG A 23 -5.52 -9.77 -1.92
C ARG A 23 -6.66 -8.80 -1.65
N VAL A 24 -6.72 -7.68 -2.36
CA VAL A 24 -7.82 -6.71 -2.27
C VAL A 24 -9.11 -7.35 -2.77
N ASP A 25 -9.08 -7.93 -3.97
CA ASP A 25 -10.25 -8.54 -4.60
C ASP A 25 -10.76 -9.75 -3.79
N GLY A 26 -9.87 -10.44 -3.07
CA GLY A 26 -10.21 -11.52 -2.13
C GLY A 26 -10.54 -11.07 -0.70
N GLY A 27 -10.65 -9.76 -0.44
CA GLY A 27 -11.01 -9.20 0.88
C GLY A 27 -9.95 -9.38 1.98
N ARG A 28 -8.73 -9.80 1.62
CA ARG A 28 -7.60 -9.97 2.56
C ARG A 28 -6.83 -8.67 2.80
N LEU A 29 -7.07 -7.64 2.00
CA LEU A 29 -6.41 -6.35 2.11
C LEU A 29 -7.44 -5.24 1.85
N HIS A 30 -7.51 -4.27 2.76
CA HIS A 30 -8.41 -3.15 2.60
C HIS A 30 -7.86 -2.15 1.57
N ALA A 31 -8.74 -1.65 0.72
CA ALA A 31 -8.41 -0.61 -0.24
C ALA A 31 -9.58 0.36 -0.38
N GLU A 32 -9.26 1.63 -0.48
CA GLU A 32 -10.21 2.71 -0.68
C GLU A 32 -10.06 3.29 -2.09
N ARG A 33 -10.93 4.23 -2.44
CA ARG A 33 -10.78 5.04 -3.64
C ARG A 33 -10.44 6.46 -3.22
N ASP A 34 -9.40 7.03 -3.83
CA ASP A 34 -9.11 8.45 -3.70
C ASP A 34 -10.17 9.32 -4.41
N GLU A 35 -10.11 10.64 -4.24
CA GLU A 35 -11.04 11.59 -4.88
C GLU A 35 -11.19 11.41 -6.40
N PRO A 36 -10.11 11.21 -7.18
CA PRO A 36 -10.23 10.88 -8.60
C PRO A 36 -10.62 9.42 -8.90
N GLY A 37 -10.98 8.61 -7.89
CA GLY A 37 -11.55 7.27 -8.03
C GLY A 37 -10.52 6.14 -8.18
N ARG A 38 -9.23 6.42 -8.02
CA ARG A 38 -8.14 5.44 -8.10
C ARG A 38 -8.06 4.66 -6.81
N ARG A 39 -7.72 3.38 -6.93
CA ARG A 39 -7.58 2.49 -5.79
C ARG A 39 -6.30 2.78 -5.01
N ILE A 40 -6.46 3.04 -3.72
CA ILE A 40 -5.39 3.25 -2.74
C ILE A 40 -5.45 2.13 -1.69
N ILE A 41 -4.29 1.63 -1.30
CA ILE A 41 -4.16 0.61 -0.25
C ILE A 41 -3.75 1.32 1.03
N LEU A 42 -4.50 1.06 2.09
CA LEU A 42 -4.13 1.53 3.41
C LEU A 42 -3.00 0.63 3.93
N GLY A 43 -1.78 1.17 3.98
CA GLY A 43 -0.64 0.47 4.55
C GLY A 43 -0.62 0.62 6.07
N PRO A 44 -0.01 -0.33 6.81
CA PRO A 44 0.41 -0.04 8.17
C PRO A 44 1.35 1.19 8.12
N ASP A 45 1.15 2.16 9.02
CA ASP A 45 2.13 3.24 9.19
C ASP A 45 3.49 2.59 9.43
N ARG A 46 4.46 2.91 8.57
CA ARG A 46 5.85 2.81 8.98
C ARG A 46 6.04 3.98 9.94
N GLU A 47 5.89 3.75 11.24
CA GLU A 47 6.48 4.68 12.20
C GLU A 47 7.93 4.92 11.77
N GLU A 48 8.29 6.19 11.76
CA GLU A 48 9.49 6.75 11.15
C GLU A 48 10.70 5.84 11.39
N SER A 49 11.31 5.35 10.30
CA SER A 49 12.72 4.99 10.39
C SER A 49 13.51 6.30 10.33
N GLU A 50 13.48 7.05 11.42
CA GLU A 50 14.55 7.99 11.75
C GLU A 50 15.87 7.21 11.86
N GLY A 51 16.90 7.71 11.19
CA GLY A 51 18.28 7.30 11.40
C GLY A 51 18.84 6.25 10.43
N VAL A 52 19.24 6.69 9.23
CA VAL A 52 20.55 6.32 8.66
C VAL A 52 21.09 7.55 7.91
N ASP A 53 21.89 8.35 8.62
CA ASP A 53 22.85 9.28 8.03
C ASP A 53 24.23 8.89 8.61
N PRO A 54 25.13 8.30 7.81
CA PRO A 54 26.55 8.24 8.11
C PRO A 54 27.36 9.32 7.38
#